data_AF-A0A520ET03-F1
#
_entry.id   AF-A0A520ET03-F1
#
_cell.length_a   1.000
_cell.length_b   1.000
_cell.length_c   1.000
_cell.angle_alpha   90.00
_cell.angle_beta   90.00
_cell.angle_gamma   90.00
#
_symmetry.space_group_name_H-M   'P 1'
#
loop_
_entity.id
_entity.type
_entity.pdbx_description
1 polymer ?
#
loop_
_entity_poly.entity_id
_entity_poly.type
_entity_poly.pdbx_seq_one_letter_code
_entity_poly.pdbx_strand_id
1 'polypeptide(L)' 'MRYGKEHKQATRRRIIEVAGRRFKQNGIDGSGIATLMKDAGLTNGAFYAHFASKEELVATTVIDQLREQGSSF' A
#
# COMPACT_ATOMS: atom_id res chain seq x y z
N MET A 1 11.51 -14.39 -14.39
CA MET A 1 10.75 -15.26 -13.45
C MET A 1 9.32 -14.74 -13.38
N ARG A 2 8.30 -15.55 -13.70
CA ARG A 2 6.88 -15.11 -13.62
C ARG A 2 6.38 -15.41 -12.22
N TYR A 3 6.23 -14.37 -11.41
CA TYR A 3 5.66 -14.53 -10.07
C TYR A 3 4.17 -14.94 -10.15
N GLY A 4 3.77 -15.88 -9.31
CA GLY A 4 2.39 -16.38 -9.25
C GLY A 4 1.42 -15.36 -8.66
N LYS A 5 0.11 -15.67 -8.76
CA LYS A 5 -0.97 -14.82 -8.20
C LYS A 5 -0.76 -14.54 -6.71
N GLU A 6 -0.29 -15.52 -5.95
CA GLU A 6 -0.03 -15.39 -4.50
C GLU A 6 1.04 -14.32 -4.20
N HIS A 7 2.15 -14.34 -4.93
CA HIS A 7 3.19 -13.31 -4.79
C HIS A 7 2.65 -11.92 -5.14
N LYS A 8 1.81 -11.79 -6.19
CA LYS A 8 1.18 -10.51 -6.52
C LYS A 8 0.28 -10.01 -5.37
N GLN A 9 -0.48 -10.89 -4.73
CA GLN A 9 -1.33 -10.49 -3.60
C GLN A 9 -0.52 -10.15 -2.35
N ALA A 10 0.53 -10.91 -2.04
CA ALA A 10 1.42 -10.63 -0.92
C ALA A 10 2.11 -9.25 -1.08
N THR A 11 2.63 -8.96 -2.27
CA THR A 11 3.23 -7.65 -2.57
C THR A 11 2.20 -6.53 -2.47
N ARG A 12 0.98 -6.73 -2.99
CA ARG A 12 -0.10 -5.74 -2.85
C ARG A 12 -0.43 -5.45 -1.39
N ARG A 13 -0.51 -6.49 -0.55
CA ARG A 13 -0.81 -6.33 0.88
C ARG A 13 0.31 -5.60 1.62
N ARG A 14 1.58 -5.93 1.33
CA ARG A 14 2.74 -5.20 1.86
C ARG A 14 2.72 -3.71 1.54
N ILE A 15 2.32 -3.33 0.32
CA ILE A 15 2.18 -1.92 -0.08
C ILE A 15 1.12 -1.23 0.80
N ILE A 16 -0.05 -1.86 1.02
CA ILE A 16 -1.14 -1.31 1.84
C ILE A 16 -0.72 -1.13 3.30
N GLU A 17 -0.04 -2.12 3.89
CA GLU A 17 0.44 -2.04 5.28
C GLU A 17 1.44 -0.89 5.48
N VAL A 18 2.38 -0.73 4.53
CA VAL A 18 3.37 0.37 4.56
C VAL A 18 2.67 1.72 4.38
N ALA A 19 1.71 1.80 3.45
CA ALA A 19 0.91 2.99 3.22
C ALA A 19 0.15 3.41 4.49
N GLY A 20 -0.52 2.46 5.15
CA GLY A 20 -1.28 2.70 6.37
C GLY A 20 -0.41 3.28 7.49
N ARG A 21 0.79 2.73 7.70
CA ARG A 21 1.75 3.29 8.67
C ARG A 21 2.18 4.70 8.31
N ARG A 22 2.54 4.94 7.05
CA ARG A 22 2.97 6.26 6.55
C ARG A 22 1.88 7.32 6.69
N PHE A 23 0.65 6.99 6.31
CA PHE A 23 -0.48 7.92 6.39
C PHE A 23 -0.79 8.31 7.83
N LYS A 24 -0.71 7.38 8.78
CA LYS A 24 -0.87 7.68 10.22
C LYS A 24 0.24 8.58 10.77
N GLN A 25 1.46 8.45 10.27
CA GLN A 25 2.64 9.19 10.77
C GLN A 25 2.79 10.57 10.13
N ASN A 26 2.59 10.68 8.82
CA ASN A 26 2.99 11.85 8.02
C ASN A 26 1.82 12.48 7.25
N GLY A 27 0.60 11.96 7.41
CA GLY A 27 -0.53 12.31 6.56
C GLY A 27 -0.40 11.77 5.12
N ILE A 28 -1.47 11.96 4.34
CA ILE A 28 -1.54 11.49 2.95
C ILE A 28 -0.64 12.34 2.04
N ASP A 29 -0.65 13.65 2.20
CA ASP A 29 0.13 14.57 1.35
C ASP A 29 1.64 14.44 1.59
N GLY A 30 2.06 14.16 2.83
CA GLY A 30 3.46 13.88 3.19
C GLY A 30 3.99 12.52 2.72
N SER A 31 3.15 11.68 2.09
CA SER A 31 3.49 10.31 1.70
C SER A 31 3.53 10.16 0.18
N GLY A 32 4.67 10.48 -0.44
CA GLY A 32 4.90 10.29 -1.88
C GLY A 32 5.10 8.83 -2.27
N ILE A 33 4.71 8.44 -3.50
CA ILE A 33 4.84 7.06 -4.02
C ILE A 33 6.29 6.57 -3.94
N ALA A 34 7.26 7.40 -4.34
CA ALA A 34 8.67 6.98 -4.36
C ALA A 34 9.18 6.56 -2.97
N THR A 35 8.89 7.37 -1.96
CA THR A 35 9.30 7.08 -0.58
C THR A 35 8.55 5.87 -0.02
N LEU A 36 7.25 5.75 -0.32
CA LEU A 36 6.43 4.60 0.07
C LEU A 36 6.95 3.29 -0.51
N MET A 37 7.31 3.28 -1.80
CA MET A 37 7.85 2.10 -2.47
C MET A 37 9.23 1.73 -1.93
N LYS A 38 10.07 2.74 -1.64
CA LYS A 38 11.35 2.54 -0.94
C LYS A 38 11.15 1.87 0.42
N ASP A 39 10.22 2.36 1.24
CA ASP A 39 9.91 1.77 2.55
C ASP A 39 9.34 0.35 2.42
N ALA A 40 8.60 0.09 1.34
CA ALA A 40 8.11 -1.25 1.02
C ALA A 40 9.22 -2.18 0.48
N GLY A 41 10.42 -1.68 0.18
CA GLY A 41 11.49 -2.46 -0.44
C GLY A 41 11.20 -2.82 -1.90
N LEU A 42 10.46 -1.98 -2.60
CA LEU A 42 9.99 -2.19 -3.96
C LEU A 42 10.41 -1.02 -4.87
N THR A 43 10.47 -1.28 -6.18
CA THR A 43 10.75 -0.23 -7.17
C THR A 43 9.52 0.64 -7.40
N ASN A 44 9.71 1.90 -7.81
CA ASN A 44 8.59 2.78 -8.17
C ASN A 44 7.73 2.19 -9.30
N GLY A 45 8.36 1.52 -10.28
CA GLY A 45 7.65 0.87 -11.39
C GLY A 45 6.74 -0.27 -10.93
N ALA A 46 7.10 -0.99 -9.86
CA ALA A 46 6.27 -2.06 -9.32
C ALA A 46 4.92 -1.55 -8.80
N PHE A 47 4.80 -0.27 -8.43
CA PHE A 47 3.56 0.33 -7.96
C PHE A 47 2.44 0.15 -8.98
N TYR A 48 2.74 0.44 -10.24
CA TYR A 48 1.78 0.40 -11.34
C TYR A 48 1.32 -1.00 -11.74
N ALA A 49 1.96 -2.06 -11.19
CA ALA A 49 1.46 -3.43 -11.32
C ALA A 49 0.31 -3.75 -10.33
N HIS A 50 0.12 -2.91 -9.30
CA HIS A 50 -0.81 -3.12 -8.18
C HIS A 50 -1.86 -2.02 -8.02
N PHE A 51 -1.54 -0.78 -8.39
CA PHE A 51 -2.41 0.40 -8.26
C PHE A 51 -2.24 1.31 -9.48
N ALA A 52 -3.34 1.86 -9.97
CA ALA A 52 -3.34 2.82 -11.07
C ALA A 52 -2.95 4.23 -10.62
N SER A 53 -3.22 4.59 -9.36
CA SER A 53 -2.91 5.92 -8.83
C SER A 53 -2.71 5.94 -7.31
N LYS A 54 -2.19 7.07 -6.79
CA LYS A 54 -2.05 7.31 -5.34
C LYS A 54 -3.43 7.33 -4.66
N GLU A 55 -4.43 7.88 -5.31
CA GLU A 55 -5.80 7.97 -4.80
C GLU A 55 -6.41 6.58 -4.63
N GLU A 56 -6.18 5.66 -5.58
CA GLU A 56 -6.60 4.25 -5.45
C GLU A 56 -5.92 3.58 -4.25
N LEU A 57 -4.62 3.81 -4.05
CA LEU A 57 -3.90 3.32 -2.88
C LEU A 57 -4.50 3.87 -1.59
N VAL A 58 -4.75 5.18 -1.52
CA VAL A 58 -5.32 5.85 -0.34
C VAL A 58 -6.68 5.26 -0.02
N ALA A 59 -7.60 5.21 -0.98
CA ALA A 59 -8.93 4.66 -0.78
C ALA A 59 -8.88 3.20 -0.31
N THR A 60 -8.07 2.37 -0.97
CA THR A 60 -7.88 0.95 -0.59
C THR A 60 -7.37 0.84 0.84
N THR A 61 -6.35 1.63 1.20
CA THR A 61 -5.71 1.57 2.52
C THR A 61 -6.67 2.03 3.61
N VAL A 62 -7.44 3.10 3.40
CA VAL A 62 -8.42 3.57 4.37
C VAL A 62 -9.49 2.52 4.62
N ILE A 63 -10.03 1.89 3.57
CA ILE A 63 -11.01 0.81 3.68
C ILE A 63 -10.45 -0.38 4.47
N ASP A 64 -9.22 -0.78 4.17
CA ASP A 64 -8.54 -1.88 4.84
C ASP A 64 -8.34 -1.61 6.33
N GLN A 65 -7.86 -0.43 6.69
CA GLN A 65 -7.62 -0.03 8.08
C GLN A 65 -8.92 0.11 8.90
N LEU A 66 -10.00 0.59 8.30
CA LEU A 66 -11.32 0.65 8.95
C LEU A 66 -11.86 -0.76 9.24
N ARG A 67 -11.64 -1.72 8.35
CA ARG A 67 -12.04 -3.13 8.56
C ARG A 67 -11.23 -3.78 9.68
N GLU A 68 -9.93 -3.52 9.74
CA GLU A 68 -9.07 -4.02 10.84
C GLU A 68 -9.52 -3.47 12.19
N GLN A 69 -9.88 -2.18 12.26
CA GLN A 69 -10.41 -1.56 13.47
C GLN A 69 -11.75 -2.15 13.90
N GLY A 70 -12.69 -2.32 12.96
CA GLY A 70 -14.00 -2.93 13.24
C GLY A 70 -13.94 -4.41 13.65
N SER A 71 -12.83 -5.10 13.34
CA SER A 71 -12.59 -6.49 13.77
C SER A 71 -11.88 -6.60 15.12
N SER A 72 -11.45 -5.47 15.70
CA SER A 72 -10.78 -5.41 17.02
C SER A 72 -11.73 -5.03 18.17
N PHE A 73 -13.04 -4.98 17.90
CA PHE A 73 -14.12 -4.83 18.88
C PHE A 73 -14.97 -6.10 18.93
#